data_AF-A0A6H2A1U1-F1
#
_entry.id   AF-A0A6H2A1U1-F1
#
_cell.length_a   1.000
_cell.length_b   1.000
_cell.length_c   1.000
_cell.angle_alpha   90.00
_cell.angle_beta   90.00
_cell.angle_gamma   90.00
#
_symmetry.space_group_name_H-M   'P 1'
#
loop_
_entity.id
_entity.type
_entity.pdbx_description
1 polymer ?
#
loop_
_entity_poly.entity_id
_entity_poly.type
_entity_poly.pdbx_seq_one_letter_code
_entity_poly.pdbx_strand_id
1 'polypeptide(L)'
;MSTKLITPKKSKSMCAGCHNNFYNGNNQYGIKECWSYPHARVKTRYGIGISVPMTRPENFLAAKMLSCYFESGYAWLDELPAHIKAMKRRRAAPTPESQEER
;
A
#
# COMPACT_ATOMS: atom_id res chain seq x y z
N MET A 1 27.01 1.65 -14.57
CA MET A 1 26.12 0.48 -14.80
C MET A 1 24.69 0.91 -14.48
N SER A 2 23.85 1.15 -15.49
CA SER A 2 22.45 1.55 -15.26
C SER A 2 21.63 0.34 -14.80
N THR A 3 21.28 0.31 -13.52
CA THR A 3 20.33 -0.63 -12.95
C THR A 3 18.97 -0.36 -13.60
N LYS A 4 18.54 -1.21 -14.54
CA LYS A 4 17.17 -1.15 -15.06
C LYS A 4 16.22 -1.39 -13.89
N LEU A 5 15.47 -0.36 -13.49
CA LEU A 5 14.41 -0.49 -12.50
C LEU A 5 13.34 -1.43 -13.07
N ILE A 6 13.19 -2.61 -12.47
CA ILE A 6 12.12 -3.55 -12.82
C ILE A 6 10.82 -2.98 -12.24
N THR A 7 10.01 -2.37 -13.11
CA THR A 7 8.67 -1.92 -12.71
C THR A 7 7.79 -3.13 -12.47
N PRO A 8 7.17 -3.29 -11.28
CA PRO A 8 6.29 -4.41 -11.02
C PRO A 8 5.09 -4.40 -11.99
N LYS A 9 4.84 -5.55 -12.62
CA LYS A 9 3.74 -5.73 -13.57
C LYS A 9 2.41 -5.82 -12.83
N LYS A 10 1.40 -5.04 -13.25
CA LYS A 10 0.04 -5.15 -12.72
C LYS A 10 -0.62 -6.48 -13.14
N SER A 11 -1.47 -7.02 -12.28
CA SER A 11 -2.26 -8.24 -12.52
C SER A 11 -3.65 -8.12 -11.91
N LYS A 12 -4.68 -8.74 -12.52
CA LYS A 12 -6.05 -8.78 -11.98
C LYS A 12 -6.13 -9.51 -10.63
N SER A 13 -5.17 -10.40 -10.33
CA SER A 13 -5.04 -11.00 -9.00
C SER A 13 -4.84 -9.96 -7.88
N MET A 14 -4.24 -8.81 -8.18
CA MET A 14 -4.07 -7.70 -7.24
C MET A 14 -5.39 -6.96 -6.94
N CYS A 15 -6.48 -7.31 -7.63
CA CYS A 15 -7.81 -6.81 -7.32
C CYS A 15 -8.53 -7.68 -6.27
N ALA A 16 -7.95 -8.79 -5.81
CA ALA A 16 -8.57 -9.59 -4.75
C ALA A 16 -8.81 -8.74 -3.48
N GLY A 17 -10.03 -8.81 -2.93
CA GLY A 17 -10.47 -7.98 -1.80
C GLY A 17 -10.89 -6.55 -2.16
N CYS A 18 -10.60 -6.07 -3.37
CA CYS A 18 -11.07 -4.77 -3.83
C CYS A 18 -12.59 -4.80 -4.04
N HIS A 19 -13.29 -3.73 -3.64
CA HIS A 19 -14.72 -3.55 -3.90
C HIS A 19 -15.07 -3.72 -5.39
N ASN A 20 -14.22 -3.17 -6.27
CA ASN A 20 -14.43 -3.21 -7.72
C ASN A 20 -13.99 -4.54 -8.35
N ASN A 21 -13.53 -5.52 -7.57
CA ASN A 21 -13.18 -6.84 -8.09
C ASN A 21 -14.38 -7.56 -8.72
N PHE A 22 -15.59 -7.22 -8.29
CA PHE A 22 -16.85 -7.63 -8.91
C PHE A 22 -16.81 -7.46 -10.44
N TYR A 23 -16.29 -6.33 -10.93
CA TYR A 23 -16.24 -5.98 -12.36
C TYR A 23 -15.11 -6.67 -13.14
N ASN A 24 -14.25 -7.45 -12.50
CA ASN A 24 -13.18 -8.20 -13.18
C ASN A 24 -13.60 -9.64 -13.52
N GLY A 25 -14.82 -9.83 -14.03
CA GLY A 25 -15.37 -11.14 -14.36
C GLY A 25 -16.03 -11.89 -13.20
N ASN A 26 -16.14 -11.27 -12.02
CA ASN A 26 -16.77 -11.85 -10.83
C ASN A 26 -18.22 -11.36 -10.66
N ASN A 27 -18.98 -11.34 -11.75
CA ASN A 27 -20.35 -10.81 -11.78
C ASN A 27 -21.23 -11.57 -12.79
N GLN A 28 -22.55 -11.47 -12.62
CA GLN A 28 -23.56 -12.08 -13.48
C GLN A 28 -23.84 -11.31 -14.80
N TYR A 29 -23.29 -10.10 -14.96
CA TYR A 29 -23.59 -9.21 -16.08
C TYR A 29 -22.62 -9.36 -17.26
N GLY A 30 -21.69 -10.32 -17.19
CA GLY A 30 -20.69 -10.55 -18.24
C GLY A 30 -19.61 -9.47 -18.34
N ILE A 31 -19.50 -8.58 -17.35
CA ILE A 31 -18.47 -7.52 -17.34
C ILE A 31 -17.12 -8.16 -17.02
N LYS A 32 -16.19 -8.10 -17.98
CA LYS A 32 -14.88 -8.78 -17.92
C LYS A 32 -13.76 -7.96 -17.29
N GLU A 33 -13.95 -6.64 -17.17
CA GLU A 33 -12.91 -5.75 -16.68
C GLU A 33 -13.45 -4.50 -15.99
N CYS A 34 -12.84 -4.17 -14.85
CA CYS A 34 -13.07 -2.92 -14.14
C CYS A 34 -12.48 -1.73 -14.91
N TRP A 35 -13.26 -0.65 -15.07
CA TRP A 35 -12.88 0.57 -15.79
C TRP A 35 -11.61 1.26 -15.26
N SER A 36 -11.26 1.08 -13.98
CA SER A 36 -10.04 1.67 -13.41
C SER A 36 -8.78 0.84 -13.69
N TYR A 37 -8.91 -0.43 -14.04
CA TYR A 37 -7.78 -1.35 -14.20
C TYR A 37 -6.79 -0.92 -15.32
N PRO A 38 -7.22 -0.41 -16.49
CA PRO A 38 -6.32 0.09 -17.53
C PRO A 38 -5.37 1.20 -17.07
N HIS A 39 -5.82 2.08 -16.17
CA HIS A 39 -5.02 3.21 -15.66
C HIS A 39 -4.31 2.90 -14.33
N ALA A 40 -4.59 1.74 -13.73
CA ALA A 40 -3.99 1.33 -12.48
C ALA A 40 -2.46 1.17 -12.60
N ARG A 41 -1.74 1.67 -11.60
CA ARG A 41 -0.28 1.50 -11.44
C ARG A 41 0.01 0.65 -10.21
N VAL A 42 1.03 -0.19 -10.26
CA VAL A 42 1.51 -0.88 -9.05
C VAL A 42 2.35 0.10 -8.24
N LYS A 43 1.96 0.32 -6.98
CA LYS A 43 2.71 1.17 -6.04
C LYS A 43 2.61 0.60 -4.63
N THR A 44 3.54 0.99 -3.77
CA THR A 44 3.39 0.76 -2.33
C THR A 44 2.31 1.69 -1.81
N ARG A 45 1.32 1.15 -1.11
CA ARG A 45 0.30 1.92 -0.40
C ARG A 45 0.29 1.51 1.07
N TYR A 46 -0.23 2.40 1.91
CA TYR A 46 -0.28 2.25 3.35
C TYR A 46 -1.74 2.16 3.79
N GLY A 47 -2.17 0.97 4.18
CA GLY A 47 -3.52 0.71 4.66
C GLY A 47 -3.63 0.96 6.15
N ILE A 48 -4.74 1.56 6.57
CA ILE A 48 -5.12 1.68 7.98
C ILE A 48 -6.62 1.40 8.11
N GLY A 49 -7.00 0.63 9.13
CA GLY A 49 -8.41 0.37 9.42
C GLY A 49 -9.12 1.67 9.83
N ILE A 50 -10.34 1.89 9.36
CA ILE A 50 -11.10 3.13 9.62
C ILE A 50 -11.39 3.37 11.12
N SER A 51 -11.39 2.32 11.93
CA SER A 51 -11.61 2.38 13.39
C SER A 51 -10.31 2.39 14.19
N VAL A 52 -9.15 2.49 13.53
CA VAL A 52 -7.83 2.38 14.16
C VAL A 52 -7.20 3.77 14.28
N PRO A 53 -6.58 4.14 15.42
CA PRO A 53 -6.00 5.47 15.59
C PRO A 53 -4.80 5.69 14.65
N MET A 54 -4.77 6.84 13.97
CA MET A 54 -3.72 7.23 13.02
C MET A 54 -2.44 7.78 13.69
N THR A 55 -2.23 7.53 14.98
CA THR A 55 -1.13 8.12 15.76
C THR A 55 0.07 7.18 15.91
N ARG A 56 -0.07 5.90 15.57
CA ARG A 56 0.96 4.88 15.80
C ARG A 56 1.43 4.26 14.47
N PRO A 57 2.76 4.20 14.20
CA PRO A 57 3.28 3.64 12.94
C PRO A 57 2.92 2.17 12.69
N GLU A 58 2.78 1.38 13.75
CA GLU A 58 2.40 -0.03 13.72
C GLU A 58 0.98 -0.28 13.20
N ASN A 59 0.11 0.73 13.20
CA ASN A 59 -1.26 0.62 12.70
C ASN A 59 -1.35 0.71 11.16
N PHE A 60 -0.25 1.02 10.48
CA PHE A 60 -0.20 1.14 9.03
C PHE A 60 0.45 -0.09 8.39
N LEU A 61 -0.29 -0.77 7.52
CA LEU A 61 0.18 -1.88 6.71
C LEU A 61 0.71 -1.38 5.37
N ALA A 62 2.00 -1.59 5.09
CA ALA A 62 2.57 -1.31 3.77
C ALA A 62 2.40 -2.51 2.84
N ALA A 63 1.81 -2.31 1.67
CA ALA A 63 1.59 -3.37 0.69
C ALA A 63 1.77 -2.87 -0.75
N LYS A 64 2.28 -3.73 -1.63
CA LYS A 64 2.34 -3.47 -3.08
C LYS A 64 0.99 -3.80 -3.71
N MET A 65 0.29 -2.79 -4.17
CA MET A 65 -1.07 -2.92 -4.71
C MET A 65 -1.35 -1.92 -5.82
N LEU A 66 -2.53 -2.04 -6.42
CA LEU A 66 -2.95 -1.13 -7.48
C LEU A 66 -3.31 0.25 -6.90
N SER A 67 -3.00 1.30 -7.66
CA SER A 67 -3.28 2.68 -7.27
C SER A 67 -4.76 2.98 -7.08
N CYS A 68 -5.64 2.21 -7.72
CA CYS A 68 -7.09 2.32 -7.60
C CYS A 68 -7.71 1.31 -6.62
N TYR A 69 -6.89 0.57 -5.86
CA TYR A 69 -7.39 -0.41 -4.90
C TYR A 69 -8.23 0.28 -3.82
N PHE A 70 -9.39 -0.30 -3.52
CA PHE A 70 -10.30 0.19 -2.50
C PHE A 70 -10.98 -1.00 -1.82
N GLU A 71 -10.96 -1.02 -0.50
CA GLU A 71 -11.49 -2.10 0.35
C GLU A 71 -12.30 -1.47 1.49
N SER A 72 -13.48 -2.01 1.75
CA SER A 72 -14.34 -1.54 2.84
C SER A 72 -13.64 -1.75 4.19
N GLY A 73 -13.70 -0.73 5.05
CA GLY A 73 -13.07 -0.78 6.37
C GLY A 73 -11.61 -0.32 6.40
N TYR A 74 -11.02 0.03 5.25
CA TYR A 74 -9.64 0.54 5.17
C TYR A 74 -9.55 1.85 4.41
N ALA A 75 -8.66 2.73 4.88
CA ALA A 75 -8.14 3.85 4.11
C ALA A 75 -6.75 3.48 3.56
N TRP A 76 -6.59 3.56 2.24
CA TRP A 76 -5.33 3.27 1.56
C TRP A 76 -4.64 4.56 1.10
N LEU A 77 -3.54 4.91 1.74
CA LEU A 77 -2.76 6.13 1.47
C LEU A 77 -1.59 5.84 0.54
N ASP A 78 -1.25 6.81 -0.29
CA ASP A 78 -0.08 6.72 -1.18
C ASP A 78 1.23 6.91 -0.42
N GLU A 79 1.17 7.65 0.67
CA GLU A 79 2.29 7.91 1.56
C GLU A 79 1.84 7.87 3.01
N LEU A 80 2.77 7.51 3.90
CA LEU A 80 2.55 7.67 5.33
C LEU A 80 2.38 9.16 5.69
N PRO A 81 1.49 9.50 6.63
CA PRO A 81 1.42 10.85 7.18
C PRO A 81 2.77 11.32 7.74
N ALA A 82 3.03 12.63 7.67
CA ALA A 82 4.32 13.21 8.04
C ALA A 82 4.73 12.88 9.49
N HIS A 83 3.79 12.94 10.44
CA HIS A 83 4.05 12.60 11.85
C HIS A 83 4.45 11.13 12.02
N ILE A 84 3.85 10.22 11.25
CA ILE A 84 4.19 8.79 11.26
C ILE A 84 5.57 8.54 10.63
N LYS A 85 5.89 9.23 9.52
CA LYS A 85 7.23 9.17 8.90
C LYS A 85 8.30 9.62 9.90
N ALA A 86 8.08 10.71 10.63
CA ALA A 86 9.01 11.21 11.64
C ALA A 86 9.23 10.20 12.78
N MET A 87 8.16 9.57 13.29
CA MET A 87 8.26 8.55 14.33
C MET A 87 9.05 7.31 13.87
N LYS A 88 8.83 6.81 12.64
CA LYS A 88 9.61 5.67 12.12
C LYS A 88 11.11 5.98 12.00
N ARG A 89 11.46 7.20 11.57
CA ARG A 89 12.87 7.62 11.47
C ARG A 89 13.57 7.63 12.83
N ARG A 90 12.89 8.10 13.88
CA ARG A 90 13.45 8.10 15.25
C ARG A 90 13.70 6.69 15.79
N ARG A 91 12.79 5.74 15.51
CA ARG A 91 12.96 4.33 15.92
C ARG A 91 14.08 3.61 15.15
N ALA A 92 14.38 4.04 13.93
CA ALA A 92 15.41 3.43 13.09
C ALA A 92 16.81 4.00 13.31
N ALA A 93 16.95 5.11 14.04
CA ALA A 93 18.25 5.65 14.38
C ALA A 93 18.92 4.75 15.44
N PRO A 94 20.19 4.34 15.24
CA PRO A 94 20.93 3.65 16.29
C PRO A 94 21.04 4.56 17.51
N THR A 95 20.81 3.99 18.70
CA THR A 95 21.07 4.69 19.96
C THR A 95 22.57 5.02 20.05
N PRO A 96 22.95 6.26 20.42
CA PRO A 96 24.36 6.66 20.50
C PRO A 96 25.22 5.78 21.43
N GLU A 97 24.58 5.06 22.35
CA GLU A 97 25.21 4.25 23.40
C GLU A 97 25.89 2.97 22.90
N SER A 98 25.69 2.56 21.64
CA SER A 98 26.33 1.35 21.08
C SER A 98 27.61 1.63 20.27
N GLN A 99 28.24 2.80 20.43
CA GLN A 99 29.46 3.18 19.69
C GLN A 99 30.71 3.33 20.58
N GLU A 100 30.63 3.04 21.88
CA GLU A 100 31.72 3.23 22.85
C GLU A 100 32.26 1.91 23.43
N GLU A 101 32.37 0.87 22.59
CA GLU A 101 33.14 -0.34 22.88
C GLU A 101 34.07 -0.66 21.70
N ARG A 102 35.12 0.14 21.51
CA ARG A 102 36.34 -0.23 20.74
C ARG A 102 37.57 0.52 21.23
#